data_AF-A0A7Z9BWZ9-F1
#
_entry.id   AF-A0A7Z9BWZ9-F1
#
_cell.length_a   1.000
_cell.length_b   1.000
_cell.length_c   1.000
_cell.angle_alpha   90.00
_cell.angle_beta   90.00
_cell.angle_gamma   90.00
#
_symmetry.space_group_name_H-M   'P 1'
#
loop_
_entity.id
_entity.type
_entity.pdbx_description
1 polymer ?
#
loop_
_entity_poly.entity_id
_entity_poly.type
_entity_poly.pdbx_seq_one_letter_code
_entity_poly.pdbx_strand_id
1 'polypeptide(L)' 'MSSKFNQVFVDSAAWIALINTTDDLHEQAQEIMARLRQNQTFLVTT' A
#
# COMPACT_ATOMS: atom_id res chain seq x y z
N MET A 1 23.31 -6.79 9.74
CA MET A 1 23.48 -6.61 8.28
C MET A 1 22.60 -7.65 7.60
N SER A 2 21.47 -7.34 6.97
CA SER A 2 21.23 -6.35 5.91
C SER A 2 19.85 -5.71 6.07
N SER A 3 19.79 -4.40 6.35
CA SER A 3 18.55 -3.61 6.32
C SER A 3 18.26 -3.27 4.85
N LYS A 4 17.69 -4.23 4.12
CA LYS A 4 17.13 -3.95 2.79
C LYS A 4 15.93 -3.03 3.02
N PHE A 5 15.95 -1.88 2.34
CA PHE A 5 14.87 -0.89 2.33
C PHE A 5 13.49 -1.57 2.29
N ASN A 6 12.74 -1.48 3.39
CA ASN A 6 11.35 -1.91 3.44
C ASN A 6 10.49 -0.80 2.84
N GLN A 7 10.59 -0.62 1.52
CA GLN A 7 9.88 0.41 0.78
C GLN A 7 9.12 -0.20 -0.39
N VAL A 8 7.93 0.32 -0.66
CA VAL A 8 7.07 -0.10 -1.78
C VAL A 8 6.68 1.13 -2.56
N PHE A 9 6.82 1.06 -3.88
CA PHE A 9 6.28 2.07 -4.78
C PHE A 9 4.78 1.85 -4.94
N VAL A 10 4.00 2.88 -4.66
CA VAL A 10 2.53 2.84 -4.73
C VAL A 10 2.10 3.72 -5.89
N ASP A 11 1.42 3.12 -6.86
CA ASP A 11 0.83 3.86 -7.97
C ASP A 11 -0.43 4.64 -7.52
N SER A 12 -0.88 5.57 -8.36
CA SER A 12 -2.07 6.37 -8.09
C SER A 12 -3.35 5.52 -8.00
N ALA A 13 -3.44 4.43 -8.75
CA ALA A 13 -4.62 3.57 -8.78
C ALA A 13 -4.79 2.81 -7.45
N ALA A 14 -3.70 2.39 -6.81
CA ALA A 14 -3.72 1.78 -5.49
C ALA A 14 -4.22 2.75 -4.41
N TRP A 15 -3.84 4.03 -4.50
CA TRP A 15 -4.41 5.06 -3.62
C TRP A 15 -5.90 5.29 -3.88
N ILE A 16 -6.32 5.31 -5.15
CA ILE A 16 -7.72 5.46 -5.54
C ILE A 16 -8.53 4.28 -5.01
N ALA A 17 -8.10 3.05 -5.25
CA ALA A 17 -8.76 1.84 -4.74
C ALA A 17 -8.86 1.85 -3.20
N LEU A 18 -7.83 2.33 -2.51
CA LEU A 18 -7.84 2.42 -1.04
C LEU A 18 -8.90 3.38 -0.50
N ILE A 19 -9.18 4.49 -1.18
CA ILE A 19 -10.13 5.52 -0.69
C ILE A 19 -11.53 5.41 -1.29
N ASN A 20 -11.66 4.83 -2.48
CA ASN A 20 -12.92 4.68 -3.18
C ASN A 20 -13.63 3.40 -2.72
N THR A 21 -14.66 3.52 -1.88
CA THR A 21 -15.36 2.36 -1.29
C THR A 21 -16.20 1.57 -2.28
N THR A 22 -16.45 2.11 -3.48
CA THR A 22 -17.17 1.41 -4.56
C THR A 22 -16.21 0.79 -5.58
N ASP A 23 -14.91 0.92 -5.37
CA ASP A 23 -13.90 0.28 -6.21
C ASP A 23 -13.90 -1.23 -5.97
N ASP A 24 -13.87 -2.02 -7.03
CA ASP A 24 -13.82 -3.48 -6.95
C ASP A 24 -12.56 -3.98 -6.19
N LEU A 25 -11.51 -3.16 -6.12
CA LEU A 25 -10.27 -3.48 -5.41
C LEU A 25 -10.21 -2.91 -3.98
N HIS A 26 -11.27 -2.28 -3.49
CA HIS A 26 -11.25 -1.57 -2.19
C HIS A 26 -10.84 -2.48 -1.02
N GLU A 27 -11.46 -3.65 -0.89
CA GLU A 27 -11.15 -4.60 0.19
C GLU A 27 -9.70 -5.09 0.10
N GLN A 28 -9.22 -5.43 -1.10
CA GLN A 28 -7.82 -5.82 -1.31
C GLN A 28 -6.85 -4.69 -0.95
N ALA A 29 -7.15 -3.46 -1.36
CA ALA A 29 -6.33 -2.30 -1.05
C ALA A 29 -6.22 -2.08 0.47
N GLN A 30 -7.33 -2.25 1.21
CA GLN A 30 -7.34 -2.18 2.67
C GLN A 30 -6.47 -3.26 3.31
N GLU A 31 -6.61 -4.53 2.89
CA GLU A 31 -5.81 -5.63 3.43
C GLU A 31 -4.31 -5.44 3.19
N ILE A 32 -3.93 -5.05 1.97
CA ILE A 32 -2.55 -4.78 1.61
C ILE A 32 -2.00 -3.62 2.46
N MET A 33 -2.75 -2.52 2.56
CA MET A 33 -2.34 -1.38 3.37
C MET A 33 -2.17 -1.73 4.85
N ALA A 34 -3.04 -2.58 5.40
CA ALA A 34 -2.92 -3.07 6.78
C ALA A 34 -1.61 -3.86 6.98
N ARG A 35 -1.25 -4.76 6.06
CA ARG A 35 0.01 -5.51 6.11
C ARG A 35 1.23 -4.60 5.97
N LEU A 36 1.19 -3.64 5.06
CA LEU A 36 2.29 -2.67 4.86
C LEU A 36 2.51 -1.81 6.12
N ARG A 37 1.43 -1.38 6.78
CA ARG A 37 1.50 -0.66 8.07
C ARG A 37 2.08 -1.53 9.17
N GLN A 38 1.64 -2.78 9.30
CA GLN A 38 2.16 -3.74 10.29
C GLN A 38 3.66 -3.98 10.12
N ASN A 39 4.12 -4.03 8.86
CA ASN A 39 5.53 -4.21 8.54
C ASN A 39 6.35 -2.92 8.64
N GLN A 40 5.76 -1.77 8.97
CA GLN A 40 6.43 -0.47 8.94
C GLN A 40 7.07 -0.16 7.57
N THR A 41 6.38 -0.54 6.49
CA THR A 41 6.85 -0.31 5.12
C THR A 41 6.72 1.17 4.74
N PHE A 42 7.79 1.72 4.17
CA PHE A 42 7.80 3.07 3.64
C PHE A 42 7.13 3.10 2.27
N LEU A 43 6.11 3.95 2.11
CA LEU A 43 5.36 4.06 0.87
C LEU A 43 5.94 5.20 0.07
N VAL A 44 6.38 4.90 -1.15
CA VAL A 44 6.99 5.87 -2.06
C VAL A 44 6.04 6.08 -3.22
N THR A 45 5.74 7.33 -3.55
CA THR A 45 5.12 7.70 -4.82
C THR A 45 6.22 8.20 -5.74
N THR A 46 6.13 7.93 -7.04
CA THR A 46 6.96 8.63 -8.03
C THR A 46 6.55 10.09 -8.16
#